data_AF-A0A258KNA8-F1
#
_entry.id   AF-A0A258KNA8-F1
#
_cell.length_a   1.000
_cell.length_b   1.000
_cell.length_c   1.000
_cell.angle_alpha   90.00
_cell.angle_beta   90.00
_cell.angle_gamma   90.00
#
_symmetry.space_group_name_H-M   'P 1'
#
loop_
_entity.id
_entity.type
_entity.pdbx_description
1 polymer ?
#
loop_
_entity_poly.entity_id
_entity_poly.type
_entity_poly.pdbx_seq_one_letter_code
_entity_poly.pdbx_strand_id
1 'polypeptide(L)'
;MKLSTPRWWYVKSGAPSPITRALLTPLSWIWAASTARRIARRPGSEIGAAVICVGNVTVGGTGKTPIVRELLLTLTQRGIEAHGLARGHGGRDKGPTRVDAARHTALDVGDEPLMLA
;
A
#
# COMPACT_ATOMS: atom_id res chain seq x y z
N MET A 1 19.39 -13.81 17.16
CA MET A 1 20.25 -13.58 15.97
C MET A 1 19.71 -12.39 15.19
N LYS A 2 20.51 -11.34 14.99
CA LYS A 2 20.12 -10.18 14.15
C LYS A 2 20.27 -10.60 12.68
N LEU A 3 19.16 -10.88 12.00
CA LEU A 3 19.17 -11.13 10.56
C LEU A 3 19.61 -9.85 9.86
N SER A 4 20.83 -9.86 9.34
CA SER A 4 21.37 -8.75 8.55
C SER A 4 20.78 -8.83 7.15
N THR A 5 20.22 -7.75 6.64
CA THR A 5 19.74 -7.72 5.25
C THR A 5 20.90 -7.96 4.29
N PRO A 6 20.71 -8.73 3.21
CA PRO A 6 21.79 -9.05 2.27
C PRO A 6 22.42 -7.79 1.65
N ARG A 7 23.75 -7.74 1.57
CA ARG A 7 24.51 -6.57 1.07
C ARG A 7 24.14 -6.15 -0.35
N TRP A 8 23.69 -7.09 -1.19
CA TRP A 8 23.31 -6.83 -2.58
C TRP A 8 22.00 -6.02 -2.72
N TRP A 9 21.21 -5.82 -1.66
CA TRP A 9 20.07 -4.89 -1.67
C TRP A 9 20.49 -3.42 -1.81
N TYR A 10 21.72 -3.06 -1.45
CA TYR A 10 22.17 -1.67 -1.42
C TYR A 10 23.13 -1.32 -2.56
N VAL A 11 23.43 -2.26 -3.46
CA VAL A 11 24.31 -2.03 -4.60
C VAL A 11 23.52 -1.29 -5.70
N LYS A 12 23.76 0.02 -5.82
CA LYS A 12 23.09 0.89 -6.82
C LYS A 12 23.72 0.84 -8.22
N SER A 13 24.95 0.35 -8.34
CA SER A 13 25.73 0.39 -9.59
C SER A 13 25.87 -0.99 -10.22
N GLY A 14 25.34 -1.12 -11.45
CA GLY A 14 25.23 -2.39 -12.19
C GLY A 14 24.00 -3.16 -11.74
N ALA A 15 22.94 -3.18 -12.56
CA ALA A 15 21.74 -3.93 -12.24
C ALA A 15 22.14 -5.40 -11.97
N PRO A 16 21.97 -5.93 -10.74
CA PRO A 16 22.28 -7.32 -10.49
C PRO A 16 21.43 -8.17 -11.43
N SER A 17 22.03 -9.20 -12.04
CA SER A 17 21.35 -10.19 -12.90
C SER A 17 20.73 -9.66 -14.21
N PRO A 18 21.54 -9.26 -15.22
CA PRO A 18 21.04 -8.78 -16.52
C PRO A 18 20.24 -9.85 -17.28
N ILE A 19 20.62 -11.13 -17.14
CA ILE A 19 19.97 -12.26 -17.81
C ILE A 19 18.55 -12.47 -17.28
N THR A 20 18.37 -12.50 -15.94
CA THR A 20 17.03 -12.67 -15.34
C THR A 20 16.13 -11.48 -15.66
N ARG A 21 16.67 -10.26 -15.67
CA ARG A 21 15.95 -9.07 -16.09
C ARG A 21 15.48 -9.17 -17.54
N ALA A 22 16.36 -9.57 -18.46
CA ALA A 22 15.98 -9.75 -19.86
C ALA A 22 14.87 -10.81 -20.02
N LEU A 23 14.98 -11.94 -19.31
CA LEU A 23 13.97 -13.00 -19.31
C LEU A 23 12.62 -12.56 -18.72
N LEU A 24 12.63 -11.71 -17.67
CA LEU A 24 11.43 -11.19 -17.02
C LEU A 24 10.83 -9.95 -17.71
N THR A 25 11.56 -9.32 -18.64
CA THR A 25 11.10 -8.14 -19.38
C THR A 25 9.79 -8.40 -20.15
N PRO A 26 9.66 -9.46 -20.96
CA PRO A 26 8.39 -9.73 -21.66
C PRO A 26 7.23 -9.98 -20.68
N LEU A 27 7.49 -10.68 -19.57
CA LEU A 27 6.50 -10.86 -18.50
C LEU A 27 6.06 -9.52 -17.89
N SER A 28 7.00 -8.58 -17.70
CA SER A 28 6.70 -7.24 -17.19
C SER A 28 5.77 -6.45 -18.12
N TRP A 29 5.93 -6.58 -19.45
CA TRP A 29 5.05 -5.92 -20.43
C TRP A 29 3.65 -6.48 -20.39
N ILE A 30 3.51 -7.81 -20.28
CA ILE A 30 2.20 -8.46 -20.14
C ILE A 30 1.51 -7.96 -18.87
N TRP A 31 2.23 -7.94 -17.75
CA TRP A 31 1.71 -7.43 -16.48
C TRP A 31 1.29 -5.95 -16.58
N ALA A 32 2.14 -5.09 -17.17
CA ALA A 32 1.85 -3.67 -17.35
C ALA A 32 0.61 -3.45 -18.24
N ALA A 33 0.53 -4.15 -19.37
CA ALA A 33 -0.62 -4.08 -20.28
C ALA A 33 -1.91 -4.58 -19.64
N SER A 34 -1.83 -5.63 -18.81
CA SER A 34 -2.99 -6.14 -18.06
C SER A 34 -3.47 -5.14 -17.00
N THR A 35 -2.54 -4.50 -16.30
CA THR A 35 -2.84 -3.48 -15.28
C THR A 35 -3.45 -2.24 -15.92
N ALA A 36 -2.88 -1.74 -17.03
CA ALA A 36 -3.42 -0.62 -17.79
C ALA A 36 -4.86 -0.91 -18.28
N ARG A 37 -5.08 -2.10 -18.84
CA ARG A 37 -6.43 -2.54 -19.25
C ARG A 37 -7.41 -2.61 -18.08
N ARG A 38 -6.98 -3.12 -16.92
CA ARG A 38 -7.83 -3.21 -15.72
C ARG A 38 -8.25 -1.84 -15.20
N ILE A 39 -7.33 -0.87 -15.19
CA ILE A 39 -7.59 0.50 -14.75
C ILE A 39 -8.57 1.17 -15.74
N ALA A 40 -8.29 1.09 -17.05
CA ALA A 40 -9.14 1.70 -18.07
C ALA A 40 -10.58 1.14 -18.09
N ARG A 41 -10.78 -0.13 -17.70
CA ARG A 41 -12.10 -0.79 -17.67
C ARG A 41 -12.90 -0.56 -16.39
N ARG A 42 -12.32 0.09 -15.38
CA ARG A 42 -12.99 0.37 -14.10
C ARG A 42 -13.11 1.87 -13.92
N PRO A 43 -14.13 2.51 -14.53
CA PRO A 43 -14.40 3.91 -14.25
C PRO A 43 -14.58 4.10 -12.74
N GLY A 44 -14.10 5.22 -12.22
CA GLY A 44 -14.28 5.56 -10.82
C GLY A 44 -15.77 5.66 -10.48
N SER A 45 -16.12 5.28 -9.26
CA SER A 45 -17.44 5.58 -8.71
C SER A 45 -17.43 7.00 -8.16
N GLU A 46 -18.51 7.76 -8.39
CA GLU A 46 -18.70 9.02 -7.68
C GLU A 46 -18.91 8.71 -6.20
N ILE A 47 -18.09 9.34 -5.37
CA ILE A 47 -18.19 9.27 -3.93
C ILE A 47 -18.54 10.69 -3.50
N GLY A 48 -19.60 10.84 -2.69
CA GLY A 48 -20.08 12.15 -2.20
C GLY A 48 -19.13 12.84 -1.20
N ALA A 49 -17.85 12.49 -1.21
CA ALA A 49 -16.82 12.99 -0.31
C ALA A 49 -15.50 13.16 -1.09
N ALA A 50 -14.63 14.06 -0.61
CA ALA A 50 -13.30 14.22 -1.15
C ALA A 50 -12.44 12.98 -0.84
N VAL A 51 -11.77 12.43 -1.86
CA VAL A 51 -10.94 11.22 -1.74
C VAL A 51 -9.48 11.57 -2.04
N ILE A 52 -8.58 11.27 -1.10
CA ILE A 52 -7.13 11.43 -1.26
C ILE A 52 -6.50 10.03 -1.31
N CYS A 53 -5.94 9.65 -2.45
CA CYS A 53 -5.25 8.38 -2.62
C CYS A 53 -3.74 8.52 -2.34
N VAL A 54 -3.25 7.89 -1.28
CA VAL A 54 -1.82 7.79 -0.97
C VAL A 54 -1.28 6.44 -1.43
N GLY A 55 -0.44 6.43 -2.45
CA GLY A 55 0.11 5.23 -3.07
C GLY A 55 1.59 5.35 -3.39
N ASN A 56 2.18 4.27 -3.90
CA ASN A 56 3.55 4.28 -4.41
C ASN A 56 3.64 3.43 -5.68
N VAL A 57 4.60 3.77 -6.54
CA VAL A 57 4.85 3.10 -7.83
C VAL A 57 5.67 1.81 -7.66
N THR A 58 6.39 1.67 -6.54
CA THR A 58 7.25 0.51 -6.27
C THR A 58 6.73 -0.36 -5.10
N VAL A 59 7.05 -1.64 -5.16
CA VAL A 59 6.80 -2.58 -4.05
C VAL A 59 7.90 -2.40 -3.00
N GLY A 60 7.51 -2.28 -1.73
CA GLY A 60 8.43 -2.10 -0.60
C GLY A 60 8.01 -1.01 0.37
N GLY A 61 8.76 -0.91 1.48
CA GLY A 61 8.60 0.09 2.54
C GLY A 61 8.92 1.49 2.01
N THR A 62 7.88 2.21 1.60
CA THR A 62 7.98 3.47 0.83
C THR A 62 7.40 4.66 1.58
N GLY A 63 7.29 4.54 2.91
CA GLY A 63 6.89 5.63 3.79
C GLY A 63 5.42 6.05 3.66
N LYS A 64 4.57 5.26 2.98
CA LYS A 64 3.14 5.57 2.82
C LYS A 64 2.43 5.73 4.17
N THR A 65 2.65 4.78 5.09
CA THR A 65 1.94 4.75 6.38
C THR A 65 2.20 5.99 7.24
N PRO A 66 3.45 6.48 7.40
CA PRO A 66 3.71 7.78 8.02
C PRO A 66 2.98 8.96 7.35
N ILE A 67 2.95 9.00 6.02
CA ILE A 67 2.27 10.07 5.27
C ILE A 67 0.76 10.03 5.49
N VAL A 68 0.14 8.84 5.46
CA VAL A 68 -1.30 8.68 5.71
C VAL A 68 -1.64 9.13 7.13
N ARG A 69 -0.84 8.73 8.12
CA ARG A 69 -1.03 9.13 9.52
C ARG A 69 -0.99 10.64 9.68
N GLU A 70 0.01 11.30 9.10
CA GLU A 70 0.16 12.75 9.21
C GLU A 70 -0.97 13.50 8.49
N LEU A 71 -1.41 12.99 7.34
CA LEU A 71 -2.54 13.55 6.61
C LEU A 71 -3.83 13.48 7.43
N LEU A 72 -4.13 12.32 8.02
CA LEU A 72 -5.30 12.14 8.87
C LEU A 72 -5.25 13.07 10.08
N LEU A 73 -4.12 13.14 10.78
CA LEU A 73 -3.92 14.04 11.92
C LEU A 73 -4.13 15.50 11.53
N THR A 74 -3.51 15.94 10.43
CA THR A 74 -3.60 17.34 9.96
C THR A 74 -5.04 17.71 9.59
N LEU A 75 -5.78 16.82 8.93
CA LEU A 75 -7.18 17.07 8.55
C LEU A 75 -8.08 17.12 9.79
N THR A 76 -7.92 16.18 10.72
CA THR A 76 -8.67 16.16 11.98
C THR A 76 -8.41 17.41 12.82
N GLN A 77 -7.15 17.87 12.90
CA GLN A 77 -6.79 19.12 13.59
C GLN A 77 -7.42 20.37 12.97
N ARG A 78 -7.75 20.33 11.68
CA ARG A 78 -8.48 21.40 10.98
C ARG A 78 -10.00 21.27 11.13
N GLY A 79 -10.49 20.34 11.94
CA GLY A 79 -11.91 20.09 12.15
C GLY A 79 -12.59 19.33 11.02
N ILE A 80 -11.82 18.70 10.12
CA ILE A 80 -12.36 17.88 9.03
C ILE A 80 -12.50 16.44 9.54
N GLU A 81 -13.68 15.85 9.39
CA GLU A 81 -13.93 14.45 9.73
C GLU A 81 -13.28 13.53 8.66
N ALA A 82 -11.98 13.27 8.83
CA ALA A 82 -11.20 12.44 7.91
C ALA A 82 -11.14 10.98 8.38
N HIS A 83 -11.35 10.05 7.43
CA HIS A 83 -11.30 8.60 7.69
C HIS A 83 -10.24 7.94 6.81
N GLY A 84 -9.44 7.05 7.40
CA GLY A 84 -8.44 6.25 6.69
C GLY A 84 -9.05 4.98 6.11
N LEU A 85 -8.87 4.75 4.81
CA LEU A 85 -9.22 3.47 4.17
C LEU A 85 -7.95 2.66 3.90
N ALA A 86 -7.87 1.47 4.47
CA ALA A 86 -6.77 0.54 4.27
C ALA A 86 -7.31 -0.82 3.82
N ARG A 87 -6.49 -1.60 3.10
CA ARG A 87 -6.91 -2.88 2.51
C ARG A 87 -7.04 -4.00 3.55
N GLY A 88 -6.42 -3.85 4.72
CA GLY A 88 -6.35 -4.90 5.74
C GLY A 88 -5.50 -6.11 5.32
N HIS A 89 -4.32 -5.86 4.75
CA HIS A 89 -3.46 -6.95 4.28
C HIS A 89 -3.06 -7.87 5.45
N GLY A 90 -3.24 -9.18 5.28
CA GLY A 90 -2.95 -10.17 6.32
C GLY A 90 -4.05 -10.33 7.39
N GLY A 91 -5.07 -9.46 7.40
CA GLY A 91 -6.25 -9.60 8.25
C GLY A 91 -7.18 -10.72 7.79
N ARG A 92 -7.96 -11.27 8.73
CA ARG A 92 -8.92 -12.36 8.50
C ARG A 92 -10.34 -11.86 8.27
N ASP A 93 -10.66 -10.66 8.72
CA ASP A 93 -11.99 -10.09 8.58
C ASP A 93 -12.37 -9.93 7.11
N LYS A 94 -13.62 -10.28 6.81
CA LYS A 94 -14.16 -10.21 5.44
C LYS A 94 -15.10 -9.03 5.32
N GLY A 95 -14.87 -8.22 4.30
CA GLY A 95 -15.73 -7.06 3.98
C GLY A 95 -15.22 -5.76 4.62
N PRO A 96 -16.02 -4.68 4.53
CA PRO A 96 -15.68 -3.41 5.13
C PRO A 96 -15.83 -3.48 6.65
N THR A 97 -14.72 -3.36 7.37
CA THR A 97 -14.69 -3.34 8.84
C THR A 97 -14.20 -1.98 9.33
N ARG A 98 -14.96 -1.36 10.24
CA ARG A 98 -14.45 -0.22 11.01
C ARG A 98 -13.50 -0.75 12.08
N VAL A 99 -12.25 -0.33 12.02
CA VAL A 99 -11.23 -0.79 12.98
C VAL A 99 -11.52 -0.17 14.35
N ASP A 100 -11.48 -0.99 15.39
CA ASP A 100 -11.55 -0.60 16.79
C ASP A 100 -10.30 -1.15 17.50
N ALA A 101 -9.37 -0.27 17.86
CA ALA A 101 -8.11 -0.65 18.49
C ALA A 101 -8.29 -1.31 19.88
N ALA A 102 -9.46 -1.16 20.52
CA ALA A 102 -9.74 -1.81 21.80
C ALA A 102 -10.25 -3.26 21.63
N ARG A 103 -10.71 -3.63 20.43
CA ARG A 103 -11.35 -4.93 20.16
C ARG A 103 -10.62 -5.79 19.13
N HIS A 104 -10.00 -5.15 18.15
CA HIS A 104 -9.36 -5.85 17.04
C HIS A 104 -7.85 -6.00 17.26
N THR A 105 -7.32 -7.08 16.74
CA THR A 105 -5.88 -7.36 16.65
C THR A 105 -5.39 -7.26 15.22
N ALA A 106 -4.07 -7.26 15.02
CA ALA A 106 -3.48 -7.27 13.68
C ALA A 106 -3.86 -8.52 12.86
N LEU A 107 -4.25 -9.62 13.51
CA LEU A 107 -4.74 -10.82 12.82
C LEU A 107 -6.15 -10.63 12.27
N ASP A 108 -6.94 -9.73 12.85
CA ASP A 108 -8.33 -9.50 12.46
C ASP A 108 -8.36 -8.53 11.29
N VAL A 109 -7.75 -7.35 11.47
CA VAL A 109 -7.84 -6.24 10.52
C VAL A 109 -6.56 -5.96 9.73
N GLY A 110 -5.44 -6.58 10.08
CA GLY A 110 -4.11 -6.24 9.56
C GLY A 110 -3.35 -5.26 10.47
N ASP A 111 -2.04 -5.16 10.26
CA ASP A 111 -1.15 -4.29 11.02
C ASP A 111 -1.33 -2.81 10.67
N GLU A 112 -1.36 -2.47 9.37
CA GLU A 112 -1.51 -1.09 8.90
C GLU A 112 -2.80 -0.42 9.40
N PRO A 113 -4.00 -1.05 9.31
CA PRO A 113 -5.22 -0.40 9.78
C PRO A 113 -5.26 -0.23 11.28
N LEU A 114 -4.70 -1.18 12.05
CA LEU A 114 -4.63 -1.09 13.50
C LEU A 114 -3.72 0.06 13.97
N MET A 115 -2.64 0.33 13.25
CA MET A 115 -1.74 1.46 13.55
C MET A 115 -2.34 2.84 13.22
N LEU A 116 -3.32 2.89 12.33
CA LEU A 116 -3.99 4.12 11.90
C LEU A 116 -5.28 4.42 12.68
N ALA A 117 -5.79 3.45 13.44
CA ALA A 117 -7.03 3.54 14.21
C ALA A 117 -6.90 4.31 15.53
#